data_AF-A0A835W328-F1
#
_entry.id   AF-A0A835W328-F1
#
_cell.length_a   1.000
_cell.length_b   1.000
_cell.length_c   1.000
_cell.angle_alpha   90.00
_cell.angle_beta   90.00
_cell.angle_gamma   90.00
#
_symmetry.space_group_name_H-M   'P 1'
#
loop_
_entity.id
_entity.type
_entity.pdbx_description
1 polymer ?
#
loop_
_entity_poly.entity_id
_entity_poly.type
_entity_poly.pdbx_seq_one_letter_code
_entity_poly.pdbx_strand_id
1 'polypeptide(L)'
;MVTDDRGVVCKRSDLSYSTGCCTSGNQHDCALCDMRDRCCSEYEACVSCCLAPVHNAVNIAKQALRSPRHKDSGFWGDAFEYCKGICRTHSRSTAHENAYISSRHHCFSALGRPMLSDPLPAGVMDGVEVVTGQRNANCDDVCATKQKKCSMEHLRWLSSCDRLREHFGCEAGCEVVAGLGPSYVDGNAPKPARPAMCFAQPADGGKLSCAAREEQHLMLCPCK
;
A
#
# COMPACT_ATOMS: atom_id res chain seq x y z
N MET A 1 16.09 -15.69 -10.81
CA MET A 1 15.43 -16.90 -11.36
C MET A 1 14.72 -16.49 -12.65
N VAL A 2 13.84 -17.30 -13.24
CA VAL A 2 12.94 -16.86 -14.33
C VAL A 2 11.55 -17.45 -14.08
N THR A 3 10.50 -16.68 -14.40
CA THR A 3 9.11 -17.13 -14.34
C THR A 3 8.51 -17.14 -15.74
N ASP A 4 7.88 -18.25 -16.13
CA ASP A 4 7.15 -18.38 -17.39
C ASP A 4 5.67 -17.94 -17.27
N ASP A 5 4.94 -17.93 -18.39
CA ASP A 5 3.53 -17.54 -18.49
C ASP A 5 2.57 -18.52 -17.80
N ARG A 6 3.01 -19.76 -17.55
CA ARG A 6 2.30 -20.76 -16.73
C ARG A 6 2.52 -20.53 -15.23
N GLY A 7 3.37 -19.57 -14.87
CA GLY A 7 3.71 -19.25 -13.48
C GLY A 7 4.70 -20.21 -12.85
N VAL A 8 5.48 -20.95 -13.64
CA VAL A 8 6.55 -21.83 -13.15
C VAL A 8 7.83 -21.01 -12.96
N VAL A 9 8.44 -21.10 -11.79
CA VAL A 9 9.74 -20.48 -11.48
C VAL A 9 10.85 -21.52 -11.61
N CYS A 10 11.87 -21.20 -12.41
CA CYS A 10 13.02 -22.07 -12.61
C CYS A 10 14.35 -21.31 -12.68
N LYS A 11 15.46 -22.06 -12.62
CA LYS A 11 16.77 -21.50 -12.97
C LYS A 11 16.85 -21.32 -14.48
N ARG A 12 17.73 -20.41 -14.91
CA ARG A 12 17.93 -20.15 -16.35
C ARG A 12 18.45 -21.37 -17.12
N SER A 13 19.13 -22.31 -16.44
CA SER A 13 19.57 -23.59 -17.03
C SER A 13 18.40 -24.49 -17.43
N ASP A 14 17.27 -24.37 -16.74
CA ASP A 14 16.12 -25.26 -16.88
C ASP A 14 15.03 -24.65 -17.78
N LEU A 15 15.33 -23.47 -18.36
CA LEU A 15 14.50 -22.76 -19.31
C LEU A 15 14.72 -23.35 -20.71
N SER A 16 13.64 -23.82 -21.34
CA SER A 16 13.68 -24.25 -22.73
C SER A 16 13.71 -23.03 -23.65
N TYR A 17 14.85 -22.76 -24.29
CA TYR A 17 14.99 -21.64 -25.23
C TYR A 17 14.07 -21.73 -26.46
N SER A 18 13.63 -22.95 -26.83
CA SER A 18 12.71 -23.14 -27.96
C SER A 18 11.27 -22.74 -27.64
N THR A 19 10.84 -22.94 -26.39
CA THR A 19 9.45 -22.65 -25.95
C THR A 19 9.34 -21.39 -25.09
N GLY A 20 10.45 -20.92 -24.53
CA GLY A 20 10.47 -19.85 -23.52
C GLY A 20 9.92 -20.28 -22.16
N CYS A 21 9.62 -21.57 -21.96
CA CYS A 21 8.98 -22.10 -20.77
C CYS A 21 9.96 -22.89 -19.89
N CYS A 22 9.69 -22.95 -18.60
CA CYS A 22 10.46 -23.76 -17.66
C CYS A 22 10.16 -25.27 -17.87
N THR A 23 11.19 -26.10 -17.93
CA THR A 23 11.04 -27.57 -18.06
C THR A 23 10.77 -28.23 -16.71
N SER A 24 11.26 -27.64 -15.63
CA SER A 24 11.05 -28.04 -14.23
C SER A 24 10.97 -26.78 -13.35
N GLY A 25 10.40 -26.89 -12.15
CA GLY A 25 10.31 -25.76 -11.22
C GLY A 25 9.05 -25.79 -10.36
N ASN A 26 8.90 -24.76 -9.51
CA ASN A 26 7.72 -24.59 -8.67
C ASN A 26 6.69 -23.72 -9.39
N GLN A 27 5.48 -24.21 -9.52
CA GLN A 27 4.37 -23.45 -10.10
C GLN A 27 3.65 -22.66 -9.01
N HIS A 28 3.39 -21.38 -9.27
CA HIS A 28 2.68 -20.47 -8.37
C HIS A 28 3.31 -20.37 -6.96
N ASP A 29 4.65 -20.29 -6.92
CA ASP A 29 5.40 -20.28 -5.68
C ASP A 29 5.30 -18.91 -4.98
N CYS A 30 4.66 -18.90 -3.82
CA CYS A 30 4.50 -17.72 -2.97
C CYS A 30 5.44 -17.72 -1.74
N ALA A 31 6.41 -18.63 -1.66
CA ALA A 31 7.23 -18.80 -0.45
C ALA A 31 8.04 -17.54 -0.05
N LEU A 32 8.37 -16.69 -1.02
CA LEU A 32 9.10 -15.43 -0.81
C LEU A 32 8.18 -14.20 -0.69
N CYS A 33 6.88 -14.44 -0.55
CA CYS A 33 5.85 -13.41 -0.48
C CYS A 33 5.18 -13.41 0.90
N ASP A 34 4.88 -12.21 1.41
CA ASP A 34 3.91 -12.08 2.49
C ASP A 34 2.51 -11.93 1.87
N MET A 35 1.61 -12.86 2.17
CA MET A 35 0.29 -12.88 1.55
C MET A 35 -0.67 -11.82 2.11
N ARG A 36 -0.33 -11.16 3.22
CA ARG A 36 -1.09 -10.05 3.79
C ARG A 36 -1.04 -8.82 2.90
N ASP A 37 0.16 -8.44 2.48
CA ASP A 37 0.39 -7.28 1.63
C ASP A 37 0.67 -7.64 0.17
N ARG A 38 0.82 -8.94 -0.12
CA ARG A 38 1.13 -9.52 -1.43
C ARG A 38 2.40 -8.92 -2.01
N CYS A 39 3.39 -8.70 -1.15
CA CYS A 39 4.71 -8.22 -1.51
C CYS A 39 5.77 -9.28 -1.27
N CYS A 40 6.64 -9.45 -2.25
CA CYS A 40 7.67 -10.46 -2.30
C CYS A 40 9.07 -9.83 -2.36
N SER A 41 10.06 -10.57 -1.89
CA SER A 41 11.46 -10.14 -1.95
C SER A 41 12.06 -10.26 -3.35
N GLU A 42 11.56 -11.18 -4.17
CA GLU A 42 12.04 -11.45 -5.52
C GLU A 42 10.93 -11.19 -6.56
N TYR A 43 11.31 -10.61 -7.68
CA TYR A 43 10.39 -10.27 -8.77
C TYR A 43 9.73 -11.53 -9.36
N GLU A 44 10.51 -12.56 -9.64
CA GLU A 44 10.03 -13.79 -10.25
C GLU A 44 9.00 -14.52 -9.36
N ALA A 45 9.24 -14.52 -8.04
CA ALA A 45 8.30 -15.06 -7.07
C ALA A 45 7.00 -14.25 -7.04
N CYS A 46 7.07 -12.92 -7.11
CA CYS A 46 5.88 -12.07 -7.22
C CYS A 46 5.05 -12.42 -8.46
N VAL A 47 5.69 -12.53 -9.64
CA VAL A 47 4.98 -12.84 -10.89
C VAL A 47 4.33 -14.23 -10.83
N SER A 48 5.06 -15.23 -10.32
CA SER A 48 4.56 -16.60 -10.19
C SER A 48 3.38 -16.69 -9.22
N CYS A 49 3.53 -16.09 -8.04
CA CYS A 49 2.50 -16.04 -7.03
C CYS A 49 1.26 -15.30 -7.54
N CYS A 50 1.41 -14.13 -8.16
CA CYS A 50 0.32 -13.34 -8.75
C CYS A 50 -0.50 -14.14 -9.79
N LEU A 51 0.15 -15.02 -10.56
CA LEU A 51 -0.51 -15.89 -11.54
C LEU A 51 -1.35 -17.01 -10.92
N ALA A 52 -1.23 -17.26 -9.60
CA ALA A 52 -1.99 -18.30 -8.93
C ALA A 52 -3.51 -18.06 -9.11
N PRO A 53 -4.31 -19.11 -9.40
CA PRO A 53 -5.75 -18.97 -9.64
C PRO A 53 -6.52 -18.23 -8.53
N VAL A 54 -6.07 -18.37 -7.28
CA VAL A 54 -6.65 -17.71 -6.10
C VAL A 54 -6.63 -16.17 -6.19
N HIS A 55 -5.75 -15.58 -7.00
CA HIS A 55 -5.64 -14.13 -7.17
C HIS A 55 -6.41 -13.59 -8.38
N ASN A 56 -7.01 -14.47 -9.20
CA ASN A 56 -7.91 -14.09 -10.29
C ASN A 56 -7.31 -13.07 -11.30
N ALA A 57 -5.99 -13.14 -11.54
CA ALA A 57 -5.27 -12.21 -12.41
C ALA A 57 -5.85 -12.15 -13.83
N VAL A 58 -6.39 -13.26 -14.34
CA VAL A 58 -7.03 -13.34 -15.67
C VAL A 58 -8.19 -12.34 -15.83
N ASN A 59 -9.05 -12.22 -14.81
CA ASN A 59 -10.18 -11.30 -14.87
C ASN A 59 -9.76 -9.87 -14.54
N ILE A 60 -8.83 -9.70 -13.61
CA ILE A 60 -8.30 -8.38 -13.25
C ILE A 60 -7.59 -7.74 -14.44
N ALA A 61 -6.78 -8.49 -15.20
CA ALA A 61 -6.06 -7.99 -16.37
C ALA A 61 -6.98 -7.31 -17.41
N LYS A 62 -8.19 -7.85 -17.60
CA LYS A 62 -9.19 -7.32 -18.54
C LYS A 62 -9.86 -6.03 -18.09
N GLN A 63 -9.78 -5.72 -16.80
CA GLN A 63 -10.49 -4.58 -16.18
C GLN A 63 -9.53 -3.52 -15.64
N ALA A 64 -8.28 -3.90 -15.33
CA ALA A 64 -7.27 -3.01 -14.81
C ALA A 64 -6.62 -2.21 -15.94
N LEU A 65 -6.61 -0.88 -15.79
CA LEU A 65 -5.83 -0.01 -16.67
C LEU A 65 -4.33 -0.21 -16.42
N ARG A 66 -3.51 -0.09 -17.46
CA ARG A 66 -2.05 -0.16 -17.31
C ARG A 66 -1.48 0.98 -16.48
N SER A 67 -2.08 2.16 -16.59
CA SER A 67 -1.75 3.32 -15.77
C SER A 67 -3.01 3.84 -15.05
N PRO A 68 -3.02 3.85 -13.69
CA PRO A 68 -4.15 4.38 -12.94
C PRO A 68 -4.48 5.81 -13.38
N ARG A 69 -5.77 6.11 -13.56
CA ARG A 69 -6.30 7.43 -14.00
C ARG A 69 -6.05 7.80 -15.46
N HIS A 70 -5.32 7.00 -16.24
CA HIS A 70 -5.08 7.24 -17.67
C HIS A 70 -5.79 6.19 -18.51
N LYS A 71 -7.03 6.49 -18.95
CA LYS A 71 -7.85 5.57 -19.77
C LYS A 71 -7.15 5.17 -21.08
N ASP A 72 -6.35 6.08 -21.64
CA ASP A 72 -5.61 5.86 -22.89
C ASP A 72 -4.51 4.80 -22.78
N SER A 73 -4.14 4.40 -21.55
CA SER A 73 -3.15 3.33 -21.32
C SER A 73 -3.66 1.93 -21.69
N GLY A 74 -4.98 1.78 -21.88
CA GLY A 74 -5.64 0.53 -22.20
C GLY A 74 -5.57 -0.51 -21.08
N PHE A 75 -6.05 -1.71 -21.38
CA PHE A 75 -6.06 -2.87 -20.47
C PHE A 75 -4.90 -3.82 -20.78
N TRP A 76 -4.60 -4.72 -19.85
CA TRP A 76 -3.55 -5.71 -20.02
C TRP A 76 -3.97 -6.79 -21.03
N GLY A 77 -3.02 -7.31 -21.81
CA GLY A 77 -3.32 -8.32 -22.83
C GLY A 77 -3.70 -9.67 -22.21
N ASP A 78 -2.95 -10.09 -21.19
CA ASP A 78 -3.17 -11.33 -20.46
C ASP A 78 -2.76 -11.21 -18.98
N ALA A 79 -2.99 -12.28 -18.22
CA ALA A 79 -2.65 -12.35 -16.80
C ALA A 79 -1.14 -12.25 -16.55
N PHE A 80 -0.31 -12.75 -17.46
CA PHE A 80 1.14 -12.73 -17.33
C PHE A 80 1.71 -11.34 -17.55
N GLU A 81 1.25 -10.61 -18.56
CA GLU A 81 1.56 -9.20 -18.75
C GLU A 81 1.13 -8.37 -17.54
N TYR A 82 -0.09 -8.60 -17.04
CA TYR A 82 -0.58 -7.94 -15.83
C TYR A 82 0.35 -8.17 -14.64
N CYS A 83 0.65 -9.43 -14.32
CA CYS A 83 1.49 -9.80 -13.17
C CYS A 83 2.93 -9.26 -13.32
N LYS A 84 3.54 -9.34 -14.51
CA LYS A 84 4.85 -8.71 -14.78
C LYS A 84 4.81 -7.20 -14.58
N GLY A 85 3.72 -6.56 -14.99
CA GLY A 85 3.54 -5.11 -14.88
C GLY A 85 3.41 -4.65 -13.43
N ILE A 86 2.50 -5.25 -12.68
CA ILE A 86 2.21 -4.86 -11.29
C ILE A 86 3.36 -5.22 -10.33
N CYS A 87 4.03 -6.36 -10.52
CA CYS A 87 5.15 -6.78 -9.66
C CYS A 87 6.42 -5.95 -9.82
N ARG A 88 6.49 -5.05 -10.80
CA ARG A 88 7.60 -4.12 -10.92
C ARG A 88 7.62 -3.16 -9.74
N THR A 89 8.83 -2.77 -9.37
CA THR A 89 9.02 -1.75 -8.35
C THR A 89 8.46 -0.42 -8.86
N HIS A 90 7.86 0.34 -7.95
CA HIS A 90 7.24 1.62 -8.27
C HIS A 90 7.46 2.59 -7.10
N SER A 91 7.26 3.89 -7.30
CA SER A 91 7.50 4.93 -6.27
C SER A 91 6.73 4.71 -4.96
N ARG A 92 5.69 3.87 -4.98
CA ARG A 92 4.96 3.50 -3.78
C ARG A 92 5.77 2.57 -2.85
N SER A 93 6.63 1.70 -3.36
CA SER A 93 7.44 0.76 -2.55
C SER A 93 8.78 1.36 -2.08
N THR A 94 9.08 2.60 -2.48
CA THR A 94 10.25 3.37 -2.03
C THR A 94 9.93 4.22 -0.80
N ALA A 95 10.89 4.32 0.13
CA ALA A 95 10.80 5.14 1.33
C ALA A 95 11.40 6.53 1.12
N HIS A 96 12.63 6.60 0.61
CA HIS A 96 13.34 7.83 0.25
C HIS A 96 14.28 7.55 -0.92
N GLU A 97 14.16 8.30 -2.02
CA GLU A 97 14.97 8.11 -3.24
C GLU A 97 14.99 6.64 -3.72
N ASN A 98 16.17 6.01 -3.73
CA ASN A 98 16.41 4.64 -4.18
C ASN A 98 16.28 3.59 -3.07
N ALA A 99 15.91 3.98 -1.84
CA ALA A 99 15.72 3.06 -0.73
C ALA A 99 14.28 2.52 -0.70
N TYR A 100 14.14 1.20 -0.59
CA TYR A 100 12.84 0.55 -0.44
C TYR A 100 12.34 0.56 1.00
N ILE A 101 11.02 0.53 1.18
CA ILE A 101 10.38 0.42 2.51
C ILE A 101 10.78 -0.90 3.20
N SER A 102 10.98 -1.96 2.43
CA SER A 102 11.34 -3.30 2.88
C SER A 102 12.12 -4.03 1.79
N SER A 103 12.79 -5.12 2.15
CA SER A 103 13.28 -6.08 1.15
C SER A 103 12.15 -6.69 0.32
N ARG A 104 10.91 -6.72 0.83
CA ARG A 104 9.72 -7.14 0.08
C ARG A 104 9.11 -5.95 -0.66
N HIS A 105 9.59 -5.69 -1.87
CA HIS A 105 9.27 -4.46 -2.62
C HIS A 105 8.64 -4.73 -4.00
N HIS A 106 8.45 -6.01 -4.35
CA HIS A 106 7.69 -6.45 -5.52
C HIS A 106 6.27 -6.84 -5.08
N CYS A 107 5.28 -6.01 -5.38
CA CYS A 107 3.94 -6.15 -4.83
C CYS A 107 2.91 -6.36 -5.93
N PHE A 108 1.92 -7.21 -5.68
CA PHE A 108 0.76 -7.40 -6.56
C PHE A 108 -0.58 -7.08 -5.87
N SER A 109 -0.55 -6.41 -4.71
CA SER A 109 -1.72 -5.79 -4.09
C SER A 109 -2.05 -4.45 -4.72
N ALA A 110 -3.30 -4.00 -4.55
CA ALA A 110 -3.74 -2.68 -5.00
C ALA A 110 -3.01 -1.53 -4.28
N LEU A 111 -2.54 -1.76 -3.04
CA LEU A 111 -1.75 -0.78 -2.30
C LEU A 111 -0.36 -0.63 -2.93
N GLY A 112 0.21 -1.74 -3.41
CA GLY A 112 1.53 -1.81 -4.03
C GLY A 112 2.69 -1.73 -3.04
N ARG A 113 2.43 -1.69 -1.73
CA ARG A 113 3.48 -1.44 -0.72
C ARG A 113 3.50 -2.55 0.32
N PRO A 114 4.68 -2.89 0.88
CA PRO A 114 4.74 -3.77 2.03
C PRO A 114 4.07 -3.13 3.24
N MET A 115 3.41 -3.95 4.04
CA MET A 115 2.90 -3.60 5.37
C MET A 115 3.87 -4.18 6.40
N LEU A 116 4.41 -3.33 7.28
CA LEU A 116 5.40 -3.69 8.29
C LEU A 116 4.84 -3.76 9.71
N SER A 117 3.81 -2.96 9.97
CA SER A 117 3.07 -2.97 11.23
C SER A 117 2.22 -4.23 11.38
N ASP A 118 1.94 -4.59 12.63
CA ASP A 118 1.11 -5.74 12.94
C ASP A 118 -0.33 -5.53 12.46
N PRO A 119 -1.05 -6.62 12.14
CA PRO A 119 -2.48 -6.54 11.89
C PRO A 119 -3.18 -5.94 13.10
N LEU A 120 -4.22 -5.15 12.85
CA LEU A 120 -5.08 -4.69 13.93
C LEU A 120 -5.75 -5.89 14.60
N PRO A 121 -5.93 -5.87 15.94
CA PRO A 121 -6.73 -6.88 16.62
C PRO A 121 -8.13 -6.98 16.00
N ALA A 122 -8.66 -8.21 15.94
CA ALA A 122 -9.97 -8.47 15.36
C ALA A 122 -11.06 -7.65 16.09
N GLY A 123 -11.94 -7.02 15.31
CA GLY A 123 -13.06 -6.22 15.82
C GLY A 123 -12.68 -4.86 16.42
N VAL A 124 -11.39 -4.51 16.47
CA VAL A 124 -10.96 -3.27 17.14
C VAL A 124 -11.46 -2.00 16.45
N MET A 125 -11.82 -2.08 15.17
CA MET A 125 -12.37 -0.96 14.40
C MET A 125 -13.87 -1.11 14.13
N ASP A 126 -14.57 -2.04 14.80
CA ASP A 126 -15.98 -2.31 14.53
C ASP A 126 -16.86 -1.09 14.87
N GLY A 127 -17.69 -0.71 13.90
CA GLY A 127 -18.55 0.48 13.99
C GLY A 127 -17.81 1.81 13.88
N VAL A 128 -16.51 1.81 13.56
CA VAL A 128 -15.71 3.01 13.36
C VAL A 128 -15.56 3.31 11.88
N GLU A 129 -16.01 4.47 11.44
CA GLU A 129 -15.78 4.98 10.09
C GLU A 129 -14.49 5.79 10.06
N VAL A 130 -13.53 5.38 9.23
CA VAL A 130 -12.28 6.13 9.04
C VAL A 130 -12.46 7.14 7.92
N VAL A 131 -12.27 8.43 8.24
CA VAL A 131 -12.51 9.55 7.34
C VAL A 131 -11.26 10.40 7.23
N THR A 132 -10.90 10.77 6.00
CA THR A 132 -9.83 11.75 5.75
C THR A 132 -10.42 13.16 5.79
N GLY A 133 -9.88 14.01 6.66
CA GLY A 133 -10.24 15.42 6.74
C GLY A 133 -9.74 16.23 5.54
N GLN A 134 -10.36 17.39 5.33
CA GLN A 134 -9.80 18.41 4.43
C GLN A 134 -8.65 19.15 5.11
N ARG A 135 -7.94 19.97 4.34
CA ARG A 135 -6.87 20.84 4.83
C ARG A 135 -7.36 21.68 6.01
N ASN A 136 -6.55 21.78 7.08
CA ASN A 136 -6.82 22.57 8.29
C ASN A 136 -8.05 22.09 9.11
N ALA A 137 -8.61 20.92 8.81
CA ALA A 137 -9.69 20.33 9.60
C ALA A 137 -9.12 19.51 10.77
N ASN A 138 -9.81 19.52 11.91
CA ASN A 138 -9.57 18.59 13.01
C ASN A 138 -10.57 17.42 12.92
N CYS A 139 -10.37 16.38 13.74
CA CYS A 139 -11.23 15.20 13.68
C CYS A 139 -12.60 15.39 14.33
N ASP A 140 -12.76 16.30 15.29
CA ASP A 140 -14.08 16.61 15.85
C ASP A 140 -15.03 17.14 14.78
N ASP A 141 -14.56 18.12 13.99
CA ASP A 141 -15.33 18.73 12.91
C ASP A 141 -15.59 17.72 11.79
N VAL A 142 -14.58 16.95 11.39
CA VAL A 142 -14.70 15.92 10.33
C VAL A 142 -15.75 14.88 10.70
N CYS A 143 -15.70 14.36 11.93
CA CYS A 143 -16.67 13.36 12.37
C CYS A 143 -18.07 13.94 12.55
N ALA A 144 -18.20 15.21 12.95
CA ALA A 144 -19.50 15.87 13.04
C ALA A 144 -20.21 15.93 11.68
N THR A 145 -19.48 16.08 10.56
CA THR A 145 -20.09 16.02 9.20
C THR A 145 -20.70 14.66 8.87
N LYS A 146 -20.25 13.60 9.56
CA LYS A 146 -20.77 12.24 9.47
C LYS A 146 -21.82 11.93 10.52
N GLN A 147 -22.26 12.93 11.29
CA GLN A 147 -23.17 12.78 12.43
C GLN A 147 -22.60 11.81 13.50
N LYS A 148 -21.27 11.83 13.67
CA LYS A 148 -20.50 10.97 14.57
C LYS A 148 -19.57 11.79 15.45
N LYS A 149 -18.95 11.18 16.44
CA LYS A 149 -17.91 11.80 17.27
C LYS A 149 -16.55 11.20 16.96
N CYS A 150 -15.51 12.01 17.10
CA CYS A 150 -14.15 11.51 17.02
C CYS A 150 -13.86 10.54 18.16
N SER A 151 -13.24 9.40 17.84
CA SER A 151 -12.91 8.37 18.82
C SER A 151 -11.42 8.37 19.16
N MET A 152 -11.08 9.02 20.27
CA MET A 152 -9.70 9.09 20.80
C MET A 152 -9.06 7.71 20.98
N GLU A 153 -9.83 6.73 21.47
CA GLU A 153 -9.36 5.36 21.66
C GLU A 153 -8.85 4.72 20.36
N HIS A 154 -9.47 5.07 19.23
CA HIS A 154 -9.17 4.47 17.94
C HIS A 154 -8.11 5.24 17.15
N LEU A 155 -7.79 6.48 17.54
CA LEU A 155 -6.72 7.26 16.88
C LEU A 155 -5.37 6.54 16.94
N ARG A 156 -5.07 5.86 18.06
CA ARG A 156 -3.82 5.10 18.22
C ARG A 156 -3.70 3.95 17.20
N TRP A 157 -4.81 3.33 16.81
CA TRP A 157 -4.82 2.22 15.85
C TRP A 157 -4.57 2.69 14.41
N LEU A 158 -4.86 3.96 14.12
CA LEU A 158 -4.60 4.60 12.83
C LEU A 158 -3.21 5.26 12.75
N SER A 159 -2.47 5.26 13.85
CA SER A 159 -1.22 6.01 14.01
C SER A 159 0.03 5.23 13.58
N SER A 160 -0.05 4.42 12.53
CA SER A 160 1.13 3.79 11.90
C SER A 160 1.29 4.27 10.46
N CYS A 161 2.52 4.23 9.95
CA CYS A 161 2.78 4.62 8.57
C CYS A 161 2.05 3.73 7.55
N ASP A 162 1.81 2.46 7.87
CA ASP A 162 1.06 1.60 6.95
C ASP A 162 -0.42 1.97 6.94
N ARG A 163 -0.99 2.30 8.10
CA ARG A 163 -2.39 2.77 8.21
C ARG A 163 -2.58 4.08 7.48
N LEU A 164 -1.63 5.01 7.59
CA LEU A 164 -1.67 6.25 6.81
C LEU A 164 -1.59 5.97 5.31
N ARG A 165 -0.74 5.03 4.87
CA ARG A 165 -0.58 4.67 3.45
C ARG A 165 -1.81 3.97 2.84
N GLU A 166 -2.68 3.37 3.66
CA GLU A 166 -3.96 2.83 3.18
C GLU A 166 -4.90 3.95 2.70
N HIS A 167 -4.75 5.17 3.23
CA HIS A 167 -5.62 6.31 2.93
C HIS A 167 -4.92 7.43 2.14
N PHE A 168 -3.60 7.55 2.27
CA PHE A 168 -2.80 8.60 1.66
C PHE A 168 -1.65 8.05 0.83
N GLY A 169 -1.14 8.87 -0.08
CA GLY A 169 0.02 8.52 -0.89
C GLY A 169 1.32 8.49 -0.11
N CYS A 170 1.53 9.38 0.87
CA CYS A 170 2.79 9.50 1.61
C CYS A 170 4.03 9.48 0.68
N GLU A 171 3.96 10.17 -0.46
CA GLU A 171 4.96 10.13 -1.54
C GLU A 171 6.32 10.66 -1.10
N ALA A 172 6.34 11.63 -0.18
CA ALA A 172 7.56 12.19 0.38
C ALA A 172 8.10 11.40 1.59
N GLY A 173 7.46 10.28 1.94
CA GLY A 173 7.82 9.44 3.06
C GLY A 173 6.82 9.50 4.22
N CYS A 174 7.17 8.81 5.31
CA CYS A 174 6.38 8.80 6.53
C CYS A 174 7.29 8.75 7.76
N GLU A 175 7.00 9.59 8.75
CA GLU A 175 7.74 9.68 10.00
C GLU A 175 6.86 9.37 11.21
N VAL A 176 7.47 8.82 12.26
CA VAL A 176 6.82 8.59 13.55
C VAL A 176 7.29 9.66 14.51
N VAL A 177 6.43 10.65 14.79
CA VAL A 177 6.76 11.80 15.64
C VAL A 177 5.56 12.19 16.48
N ALA A 178 5.78 12.46 17.77
CA ALA A 178 4.73 12.95 18.65
C ALA A 178 4.23 14.32 18.19
N GLY A 179 2.92 14.51 18.09
CA GLY A 179 2.34 15.77 17.66
C GLY A 179 0.85 15.70 17.40
N LEU A 180 0.47 16.14 16.19
CA LEU A 180 -0.91 16.40 15.79
C LEU A 180 -1.82 15.16 15.80
N GLY A 181 -1.25 13.97 15.59
CA GLY A 181 -1.98 12.75 15.28
C GLY A 181 -1.67 12.21 13.88
N PRO A 182 -2.37 11.14 13.46
CA PRO A 182 -2.18 10.55 12.14
C PRO A 182 -2.60 11.55 11.06
N SER A 183 -1.62 12.07 10.31
CA SER A 183 -1.86 13.13 9.33
C SER A 183 -1.04 12.99 8.06
N TYR A 184 -1.51 13.64 7.00
CA TYR A 184 -0.83 13.81 5.71
C TYR A 184 -0.74 15.28 5.35
N VAL A 185 0.42 15.74 4.90
CA VAL A 185 0.59 17.10 4.39
C VAL A 185 0.10 17.15 2.95
N ASP A 186 -0.77 18.11 2.65
CA ASP A 186 -1.28 18.35 1.30
C ASP A 186 -0.14 18.39 0.27
N GLY A 187 -0.28 17.65 -0.82
CA GLY A 187 0.75 17.57 -1.86
C GLY A 187 1.06 18.90 -2.56
N ASN A 188 0.15 19.88 -2.46
CA ASN A 188 0.35 21.24 -2.97
C ASN A 188 0.82 22.23 -1.90
N ALA A 189 1.16 21.76 -0.69
CA ALA A 189 1.68 22.60 0.36
C ALA A 189 3.07 23.19 -0.01
N PRO A 190 3.45 24.35 0.55
CA PRO A 190 4.78 24.91 0.36
C PRO A 190 5.89 23.95 0.83
N LYS A 191 7.06 23.98 0.17
CA LYS A 191 8.20 23.11 0.51
C LYS A 191 8.54 23.05 2.02
N PRO A 192 8.54 24.17 2.78
CA PRO A 192 8.83 24.12 4.22
C PRO A 192 7.85 23.25 5.03
N ALA A 193 6.62 23.07 4.57
CA ALA A 193 5.62 22.23 5.21
C ALA A 193 5.82 20.74 4.91
N ARG A 194 6.78 20.37 4.05
CA ARG A 194 7.07 18.98 3.65
C ARG A 194 5.86 18.32 2.95
N PRO A 195 5.47 18.82 1.76
CA PRO A 195 4.28 18.33 1.04
C PRO A 195 4.35 16.83 0.77
N ALA A 196 3.18 16.18 0.76
CA ALA A 196 3.02 14.75 0.52
C ALA A 196 3.67 13.82 1.56
N MET A 197 4.01 14.34 2.74
CA MET A 197 4.57 13.57 3.84
C MET A 197 3.48 13.09 4.82
N CYS A 198 3.67 11.91 5.39
CA CYS A 198 2.79 11.37 6.43
C CYS A 198 3.46 11.43 7.81
N PHE A 199 2.67 11.70 8.85
CA PHE A 199 3.11 11.70 10.24
C PHE A 199 2.26 10.75 11.06
N ALA A 200 2.87 9.63 11.46
CA ALA A 200 2.36 8.67 12.42
C ALA A 200 2.76 9.06 13.85
N GLN A 201 2.21 8.37 14.85
CA GLN A 201 2.47 8.67 16.27
C GLN A 201 3.20 7.50 16.95
N PRO A 202 4.05 7.76 17.95
CA PRO A 202 4.66 6.71 18.76
C PRO A 202 3.62 5.84 19.47
N ALA A 203 3.90 4.53 19.60
CA ALA A 203 2.99 3.55 20.18
C ALA A 203 2.72 3.76 21.68
N ASP A 204 3.66 4.39 22.37
CA ASP A 204 3.68 4.76 23.79
C ASP A 204 2.89 6.05 24.11
N GLY A 205 2.22 6.62 23.11
CA GLY A 205 1.20 7.65 23.31
C GLY A 205 1.76 9.06 23.33
N GLY A 206 1.83 9.68 22.16
CA GLY A 206 1.77 11.14 22.07
C GLY A 206 0.42 11.66 22.58
N LYS A 207 0.33 12.96 22.91
CA LYS A 207 -0.95 13.63 23.20
C LYS A 207 -1.81 13.71 21.93
N LEU A 208 -2.35 12.57 21.51
CA LEU A 208 -3.39 12.48 20.49
C LEU A 208 -4.54 13.40 20.92
N SER A 209 -5.11 14.13 19.97
CA SER A 209 -6.23 15.01 20.24
C SER A 209 -7.11 15.09 19.01
N CYS A 210 -8.41 14.89 19.19
CA CYS A 210 -9.39 15.07 18.12
C CYS A 210 -9.49 16.54 17.66
N ALA A 211 -9.17 17.49 18.53
CA ALA A 211 -9.21 18.92 18.23
C ALA A 211 -7.92 19.46 17.59
N ALA A 212 -6.88 18.62 17.48
CA ALA A 212 -5.63 19.01 16.85
C ALA A 212 -5.84 19.27 15.35
N ARG A 213 -5.30 20.40 14.87
CA ARG A 213 -5.22 20.75 13.44
C ARG A 213 -3.95 21.54 13.14
N GLU A 214 -3.53 21.48 11.89
CA GLU A 214 -2.42 22.26 11.34
C GLU A 214 -2.79 22.69 9.92
N GLU A 215 -2.34 23.87 9.51
CA GLU A 215 -2.86 24.56 8.33
C GLU A 215 -2.73 23.73 7.04
N GLN A 216 -1.64 23.00 6.87
CA GLN A 216 -1.36 22.22 5.65
C GLN A 216 -1.68 20.72 5.78
N HIS A 217 -2.21 20.29 6.92
CA HIS A 217 -2.44 18.88 7.22
C HIS A 217 -3.87 18.46 6.94
N LEU A 218 -4.00 17.21 6.50
CA LEU A 218 -5.24 16.44 6.41
C LEU A 218 -5.16 15.35 7.49
N MET A 219 -6.17 15.30 8.35
CA MET A 219 -6.22 14.35 9.47
C MET A 219 -6.87 13.03 9.06
N LEU A 220 -6.38 11.89 9.59
CA LEU A 220 -7.06 10.60 9.48
C LEU A 220 -7.89 10.34 10.74
N CYS A 221 -9.20 10.43 10.60
CA CYS A 221 -10.12 10.53 11.74
C CYS A 221 -10.97 9.27 11.90
N PRO A 222 -10.93 8.61 13.07
CA PRO A 222 -11.86 7.55 13.43
C PRO A 222 -13.15 8.14 14.00
N CYS A 223 -14.25 7.99 13.28
CA CYS A 223 -15.56 8.52 13.63
C CYS A 223 -16.49 7.41 14.09
N LYS A 224 -17.08 7.55 15.28
CA LYS A 224 -18.00 6.59 15.89
C LYS A 224 -19.30 7.26 16.32
#